data_AF-A0A5C8UMC8-F1
#
_entry.id   AF-A0A5C8UMC8-F1
#
_cell.length_a   1.000
_cell.length_b   1.000
_cell.length_c   1.000
_cell.angle_alpha   90.00
_cell.angle_beta   90.00
_cell.angle_gamma   90.00
#
_symmetry.space_group_name_H-M   'P 1'
#
loop_
_entity.id
_entity.type
_entity.pdbx_description
1 polymer ?
#
loop_
_entity_poly.entity_id
_entity_poly.type
_entity_poly.pdbx_seq_one_letter_code
_entity_poly.pdbx_strand_id
1 'polypeptide(L)'
;MLFDAHCHAWRRWPYDTAVPDPETRGSIEALLYEMDTHDVERAAVVCARIGGGAGGAGFANDDNNDYVARFAAAHPDRITPWVDVDCLWREEHHSPGAADRLRAEIERTGAGGFTHYVTPDANDGWLASDDAGEFFRFAADSGLIASLALSAAWFGDLRPVAAANPGLPVLIHHMSHPSSAVEFDALVALGDLPNVGVKISGFNYNASEHWEFPYPEAQEIFRAIVDGFGSERLYWGSDFPASRDHLTYRQSIEAVLSHADFLSPGQLAGIMGDNLATLVAEPRLTTLIDNDPNQHHPTRK
;
A
#
# COMPACT_ATOMS: atom_id res chain seq x y z
N MET A 1 -7.59 -16.75 5.34
CA MET A 1 -8.19 -15.44 5.64
C MET A 1 -7.97 -14.55 4.44
N LEU A 2 -8.93 -13.68 4.10
CA LEU A 2 -8.71 -12.62 3.11
C LEU A 2 -8.47 -11.30 3.84
N PHE A 3 -7.35 -10.64 3.52
CA PHE A 3 -6.97 -9.34 4.08
C PHE A 3 -6.56 -8.41 2.94
N ASP A 4 -7.42 -7.45 2.64
CA ASP A 4 -7.21 -6.44 1.61
C ASP A 4 -6.10 -5.47 2.02
N ALA A 5 -4.95 -5.52 1.35
CA ALA A 5 -3.80 -4.68 1.65
C ALA A 5 -3.89 -3.25 1.12
N HIS A 6 -4.81 -3.01 0.19
CA HIS A 6 -4.93 -1.72 -0.47
C HIS A 6 -6.36 -1.48 -0.91
N CYS A 7 -7.05 -0.66 -0.14
CA CYS A 7 -8.30 -0.04 -0.53
C CYS A 7 -8.35 1.36 0.05
N HIS A 8 -9.33 2.14 -0.37
CA HIS A 8 -9.61 3.47 0.12
C HIS A 8 -11.01 3.54 0.70
N ALA A 9 -11.24 4.55 1.53
CA ALA A 9 -12.57 4.95 1.94
C ALA A 9 -12.61 6.47 2.04
N TRP A 10 -13.55 7.09 1.34
CA TRP A 10 -13.74 8.53 1.32
C TRP A 10 -15.15 8.86 1.75
N ARG A 11 -15.30 9.89 2.59
CA ARG A 11 -16.63 10.42 2.91
C ARG A 11 -17.31 10.92 1.64
N ARG A 12 -16.52 11.47 0.73
CA ARG A 12 -16.99 11.96 -0.56
C ARG A 12 -16.07 11.54 -1.68
N TRP A 13 -16.65 11.08 -2.78
CA TRP A 13 -15.94 10.67 -3.98
C TRP A 13 -14.96 11.77 -4.44
N PRO A 14 -13.66 11.46 -4.50
CA PRO A 14 -12.63 12.49 -4.65
C PRO A 14 -12.34 12.89 -6.10
N TYR A 15 -12.91 12.18 -7.08
CA TYR A 15 -12.62 12.37 -8.50
C TYR A 15 -13.72 13.17 -9.21
N ASP A 16 -14.65 12.49 -9.90
CA ASP A 16 -15.74 13.15 -10.62
C ASP A 16 -16.88 13.58 -9.69
N THR A 17 -17.02 14.89 -9.50
CA THR A 17 -18.05 15.48 -8.66
C THR A 17 -19.49 15.32 -9.17
N ALA A 18 -19.67 14.96 -10.45
CA ALA A 18 -20.98 14.82 -11.10
C ALA A 18 -21.62 13.44 -10.91
N VAL A 19 -20.94 12.51 -10.23
CA VAL A 19 -21.49 11.19 -9.94
C VAL A 19 -22.78 11.31 -9.13
N PRO A 20 -23.78 10.43 -9.35
CA PRO A 20 -25.08 10.54 -8.69
C PRO A 20 -25.04 10.21 -7.19
N ASP A 21 -23.99 9.53 -6.74
CA ASP A 21 -23.86 8.96 -5.39
C ASP A 21 -22.54 9.37 -4.67
N PRO A 22 -22.15 10.65 -4.66
CA PRO A 22 -20.80 11.06 -4.28
C PRO A 22 -20.49 10.78 -2.81
N GLU A 23 -21.49 10.73 -1.92
CA GLU A 23 -21.26 10.48 -0.48
C GLU A 23 -21.21 9.00 -0.11
N THR A 24 -21.64 8.11 -1.01
CA THR A 24 -21.74 6.66 -0.72
C THR A 24 -20.90 5.81 -1.65
N ARG A 25 -20.55 6.32 -2.83
CA ARG A 25 -19.80 5.60 -3.88
C ARG A 25 -18.50 4.97 -3.37
N GLY A 26 -17.80 5.64 -2.45
CA GLY A 26 -16.55 5.16 -1.89
C GLY A 26 -16.47 5.25 -0.38
N SER A 27 -17.62 5.26 0.32
CA SER A 27 -17.65 5.35 1.77
C SER A 27 -17.14 4.07 2.42
N ILE A 28 -16.74 4.16 3.69
CA ILE A 28 -16.28 2.98 4.43
C ILE A 28 -17.39 1.95 4.63
N GLU A 29 -18.65 2.38 4.70
CA GLU A 29 -19.80 1.49 4.75
C GLU A 29 -19.98 0.71 3.45
N ALA A 30 -19.70 1.34 2.30
CA ALA A 30 -19.68 0.65 1.01
C ALA A 30 -18.52 -0.37 0.95
N LEU A 31 -17.34 0.00 1.45
CA LEU A 31 -16.22 -0.94 1.58
C LEU A 31 -16.58 -2.13 2.47
N LEU A 32 -17.15 -1.90 3.66
CA LEU A 32 -17.57 -2.97 4.57
C LEU A 32 -18.62 -3.89 3.94
N TYR A 33 -19.57 -3.33 3.17
CA TYR A 33 -20.53 -4.13 2.41
C TYR A 33 -19.85 -5.04 1.40
N GLU A 34 -18.90 -4.52 0.62
CA GLU A 34 -18.14 -5.32 -0.35
C GLU A 34 -17.30 -6.39 0.36
N MET A 35 -16.65 -6.05 1.47
CA MET A 35 -15.90 -7.00 2.29
C MET A 35 -16.79 -8.14 2.79
N ASP A 36 -17.92 -7.82 3.43
CA ASP A 36 -18.86 -8.81 3.97
C ASP A 36 -19.49 -9.68 2.86
N THR A 37 -19.73 -9.11 1.68
CA THR A 37 -20.30 -9.83 0.52
C THR A 37 -19.32 -10.84 -0.08
N HIS A 38 -18.03 -10.60 0.08
CA HIS A 38 -16.96 -11.38 -0.54
C HIS A 38 -16.06 -12.12 0.46
N ASP A 39 -16.50 -12.25 1.72
CA ASP A 39 -15.79 -12.92 2.80
C ASP A 39 -14.38 -12.34 3.07
N VAL A 40 -14.22 -11.02 2.91
CA VAL A 40 -12.99 -10.31 3.29
C VAL A 40 -13.05 -9.90 4.75
N GLU A 41 -12.18 -10.50 5.55
CA GLU A 41 -12.19 -10.35 7.00
C GLU A 41 -11.65 -8.99 7.43
N ARG A 42 -10.56 -8.53 6.79
CA ARG A 42 -9.86 -7.30 7.16
C ARG A 42 -9.46 -6.48 5.95
N ALA A 43 -9.31 -5.17 6.15
CA ALA A 43 -8.84 -4.26 5.13
C ALA A 43 -7.89 -3.21 5.72
N ALA A 44 -6.80 -2.98 4.99
CA ALA A 44 -5.81 -1.97 5.31
C ALA A 44 -6.08 -0.75 4.42
N VAL A 45 -6.81 0.20 4.98
CA VAL A 45 -7.34 1.36 4.27
C VAL A 45 -6.24 2.41 4.13
N VAL A 46 -5.81 2.61 2.89
CA VAL A 46 -4.90 3.68 2.50
C VAL A 46 -5.69 4.99 2.54
N CYS A 47 -5.39 5.84 3.51
CA CYS A 47 -6.00 7.15 3.58
C CYS A 47 -5.45 8.01 2.44
N ALA A 48 -6.32 8.73 1.75
CA ALA A 48 -5.93 9.67 0.71
C ALA A 48 -6.74 10.94 0.91
N ARG A 49 -6.09 11.96 1.48
CA ARG A 49 -6.66 13.28 1.78
C ARG A 49 -6.74 14.15 0.54
N ILE A 50 -7.34 13.59 -0.50
CA ILE A 50 -7.55 14.23 -1.80
C ILE A 50 -8.65 15.29 -1.62
N GLY A 51 -8.31 16.56 -1.88
CA GLY A 51 -9.24 17.68 -1.84
C GLY A 51 -8.55 19.01 -1.53
N GLY A 52 -8.88 20.04 -2.31
CA GLY A 52 -8.24 21.37 -2.33
C GLY A 52 -7.51 21.59 -3.65
N GLY A 53 -7.81 22.66 -4.41
CA GLY A 53 -7.20 22.87 -5.74
C GLY A 53 -5.69 23.15 -5.65
N ALA A 54 -4.80 22.72 -6.56
CA ALA A 54 -4.90 21.92 -7.77
C ALA A 54 -3.99 20.67 -7.65
N GLY A 55 -4.37 19.56 -8.32
CA GLY A 55 -3.86 18.19 -8.06
C GLY A 55 -4.90 17.30 -7.35
N GLY A 56 -5.94 17.91 -6.80
CA GLY A 56 -7.14 17.29 -6.22
C GLY A 56 -8.33 18.25 -6.25
N ALA A 57 -8.65 18.82 -7.41
CA ALA A 57 -9.57 19.97 -7.51
C ALA A 57 -11.07 19.60 -7.35
N GLY A 58 -11.44 19.29 -6.09
CA GLY A 58 -12.78 19.10 -5.48
C GLY A 58 -13.26 17.65 -5.46
N PHE A 59 -13.69 16.99 -4.36
CA PHE A 59 -14.21 17.38 -3.04
C PHE A 59 -13.25 17.16 -1.84
N ALA A 60 -13.45 17.93 -0.76
CA ALA A 60 -12.59 18.02 0.41
C ALA A 60 -12.66 16.79 1.34
N ASN A 61 -11.73 15.84 1.15
CA ASN A 61 -11.43 14.79 2.14
C ASN A 61 -10.20 15.17 2.99
N ASP A 62 -10.06 16.44 3.38
CA ASP A 62 -8.96 16.88 4.27
C ASP A 62 -8.91 16.09 5.58
N ASP A 63 -10.09 15.67 6.06
CA ASP A 63 -10.28 14.87 7.27
C ASP A 63 -10.17 13.36 7.03
N ASN A 64 -9.64 12.89 5.88
CA ASN A 64 -9.67 11.46 5.55
C ASN A 64 -8.96 10.58 6.58
N ASN A 65 -7.83 11.04 7.12
CA ASN A 65 -7.14 10.34 8.21
C ASN A 65 -8.05 10.20 9.45
N ASP A 66 -8.72 11.27 9.89
CA ASP A 66 -9.69 11.23 10.99
C ASP A 66 -10.88 10.31 10.69
N TYR A 67 -11.41 10.42 9.46
CA TYR A 67 -12.55 9.63 9.01
C TYR A 67 -12.24 8.15 9.15
N VAL A 68 -11.15 7.66 8.54
CA VAL A 68 -10.78 6.24 8.57
C VAL A 68 -10.35 5.81 9.98
N ALA A 69 -9.50 6.59 10.66
CA ALA A 69 -9.00 6.24 11.99
C ALA A 69 -10.12 6.09 13.02
N ARG A 70 -11.17 6.91 12.95
CA ARG A 70 -12.34 6.79 13.84
C ARG A 70 -13.08 5.46 13.64
N PHE A 71 -13.20 4.99 12.40
CA PHE A 71 -13.79 3.67 12.13
C PHE A 71 -12.86 2.54 12.56
N ALA A 72 -11.55 2.66 12.33
CA ALA A 72 -10.57 1.71 12.83
C ALA A 72 -10.61 1.58 14.36
N ALA A 73 -10.77 2.69 15.09
CA ALA A 73 -10.91 2.65 16.55
C ALA A 73 -12.19 1.93 17.01
N ALA A 74 -13.28 2.02 16.24
CA ALA A 74 -14.54 1.33 16.53
C ALA A 74 -14.55 -0.15 16.05
N HIS A 75 -13.74 -0.48 15.04
CA HIS A 75 -13.66 -1.78 14.39
C HIS A 75 -12.21 -2.23 14.15
N PRO A 76 -11.38 -2.32 15.21
CA PRO A 76 -9.93 -2.58 15.08
C PRO A 76 -9.62 -3.99 14.55
N ASP A 77 -10.60 -4.89 14.60
CA ASP A 77 -10.53 -6.23 14.04
C ASP A 77 -10.85 -6.29 12.54
N ARG A 78 -11.34 -5.19 11.95
CA ARG A 78 -11.74 -5.08 10.54
C ARG A 78 -10.87 -4.11 9.74
N ILE A 79 -10.51 -2.96 10.31
CA ILE A 79 -9.88 -1.86 9.57
C ILE A 79 -8.52 -1.48 10.18
N THR A 80 -7.48 -1.48 9.35
CA THR A 80 -6.15 -0.94 9.66
C THR A 80 -5.91 0.33 8.84
N PRO A 81 -5.73 1.52 9.44
CA PRO A 81 -5.48 2.75 8.69
C PRO A 81 -4.00 2.90 8.32
N TRP A 82 -3.73 3.25 7.06
CA TRP A 82 -2.46 3.86 6.64
C TRP A 82 -2.68 5.35 6.45
N VAL A 83 -2.24 6.17 7.41
CA VAL A 83 -2.54 7.61 7.39
C VAL A 83 -1.78 8.33 6.29
N ASP A 84 -2.46 9.22 5.58
CA ASP A 84 -1.88 10.08 4.55
C ASP A 84 -0.92 11.08 5.20
N VAL A 85 0.36 10.98 4.85
CA VAL A 85 1.37 11.93 5.30
C VAL A 85 2.25 12.32 4.13
N ASP A 86 2.35 13.63 3.91
CA ASP A 86 3.24 14.22 2.92
C ASP A 86 2.94 13.78 1.48
N CYS A 87 1.68 13.52 1.12
CA CYS A 87 1.29 13.12 -0.23
C CYS A 87 1.18 14.31 -1.21
N LEU A 88 1.41 14.08 -2.51
CA LEU A 88 1.49 15.08 -3.58
C LEU A 88 0.30 16.04 -3.73
N TRP A 89 -0.87 15.70 -3.19
CA TRP A 89 -2.06 16.55 -3.19
C TRP A 89 -2.14 17.49 -1.98
N ARG A 90 -1.15 17.46 -1.08
CA ARG A 90 -1.06 18.35 0.09
C ARG A 90 -0.20 19.57 -0.22
N GLU A 91 -0.59 20.73 0.29
CA GLU A 91 0.24 21.94 0.21
C GLU A 91 1.58 21.76 0.94
N GLU A 92 1.61 20.92 1.97
CA GLU A 92 2.80 20.63 2.76
C GLU A 92 3.72 19.55 2.15
N HIS A 93 3.36 18.96 1.00
CA HIS A 93 4.15 17.91 0.34
C HIS A 93 5.61 18.35 0.15
N HIS A 94 6.55 17.54 0.64
CA HIS A 94 7.99 17.79 0.58
C HIS A 94 8.44 19.15 1.16
N SER A 95 7.59 19.78 1.98
CA SER A 95 7.97 20.95 2.77
C SER A 95 8.69 20.51 4.06
N PRO A 96 9.60 21.32 4.63
CA PRO A 96 10.32 20.95 5.84
C PRO A 96 9.42 20.51 7.00
N GLY A 97 9.88 19.55 7.80
CA GLY A 97 9.18 19.07 9.00
C GLY A 97 8.23 17.89 8.75
N ALA A 98 8.46 17.10 7.71
CA ALA A 98 7.63 15.92 7.42
C ALA A 98 7.63 14.92 8.59
N ALA A 99 8.77 14.73 9.27
CA ALA A 99 8.88 13.83 10.41
C ALA A 99 7.98 14.25 11.60
N ASP A 100 7.85 15.56 11.84
CA ASP A 100 6.97 16.10 12.88
C ASP A 100 5.49 15.93 12.51
N ARG A 101 5.15 16.12 11.22
CA ARG A 101 3.80 15.83 10.70
C ARG A 101 3.46 14.35 10.87
N LEU A 102 4.36 13.44 10.52
CA LEU A 102 4.17 12.00 10.73
C LEU A 102 3.96 11.69 12.21
N ARG A 103 4.80 12.20 13.10
CA ARG A 103 4.67 11.99 14.55
C ARG A 103 3.31 12.43 15.06
N ALA A 104 2.89 13.65 14.71
CA ALA A 104 1.60 14.19 15.14
C ALA A 104 0.42 13.33 14.63
N GLU A 105 0.48 12.86 13.40
CA GLU A 105 -0.56 12.01 12.80
C GLU A 105 -0.66 10.64 13.48
N ILE A 106 0.49 10.01 13.78
CA ILE A 106 0.53 8.73 14.51
C ILE A 106 0.05 8.89 15.96
N GLU A 107 0.48 9.95 16.66
CA GLU A 107 0.00 10.24 18.03
C GLU A 107 -1.53 10.49 18.07
N ARG A 108 -2.07 11.16 17.05
CA ARG A 108 -3.49 11.48 16.96
C ARG A 108 -4.36 10.28 16.61
N THR A 109 -3.90 9.42 15.71
CA THR A 109 -4.72 8.34 15.14
C THR A 109 -4.43 6.96 15.73
N GLY A 110 -3.25 6.74 16.29
CA GLY A 110 -2.77 5.42 16.71
C GLY A 110 -2.49 4.47 15.54
N ALA A 111 -2.37 4.98 14.32
CA ALA A 111 -2.14 4.16 13.13
C ALA A 111 -0.79 3.42 13.19
N GLY A 112 -0.77 2.17 12.70
CA GLY A 112 0.45 1.35 12.63
C GLY A 112 1.30 1.60 11.38
N GLY A 113 0.93 2.58 10.56
CA GLY A 113 1.66 2.91 9.34
C GLY A 113 1.09 4.12 8.63
N PHE A 114 1.77 4.54 7.58
CA PHE A 114 1.44 5.72 6.80
C PHE A 114 1.46 5.42 5.31
N THR A 115 0.87 6.32 4.53
CA THR A 115 1.04 6.35 3.10
C THR A 115 1.63 7.66 2.63
N HIS A 116 2.43 7.58 1.58
CA HIS A 116 3.12 8.72 0.96
C HIS A 116 3.08 8.53 -0.55
N TYR A 117 2.46 9.48 -1.23
CA TYR A 117 2.33 9.52 -2.69
C TYR A 117 3.21 10.64 -3.23
N VAL A 118 4.05 10.31 -4.21
CA VAL A 118 4.91 11.28 -4.88
C VAL A 118 4.43 11.52 -6.31
N THR A 119 4.93 12.57 -6.95
CA THR A 119 4.67 12.80 -8.38
C THR A 119 5.35 11.68 -9.20
N PRO A 120 4.60 10.85 -9.97
CA PRO A 120 5.17 9.66 -10.61
C PRO A 120 6.34 9.98 -11.56
N ASP A 121 6.21 11.01 -12.40
CA ASP A 121 7.19 11.28 -13.47
C ASP A 121 8.17 12.41 -13.13
N ALA A 122 8.19 12.85 -11.87
CA ALA A 122 9.02 13.97 -11.45
C ALA A 122 9.64 13.69 -10.07
N ASN A 123 10.73 12.90 -10.07
CA ASN A 123 11.60 12.80 -8.90
C ASN A 123 12.26 14.17 -8.64
N ASP A 124 11.88 14.78 -7.52
CA ASP A 124 12.37 16.09 -7.08
C ASP A 124 13.56 15.99 -6.10
N GLY A 125 14.03 14.78 -5.83
CA GLY A 125 15.16 14.49 -4.95
C GLY A 125 14.79 14.48 -3.46
N TRP A 126 13.52 14.60 -3.08
CA TRP A 126 13.14 14.67 -1.67
C TRP A 126 13.56 13.43 -0.87
N LEU A 127 13.44 12.22 -1.44
CA LEU A 127 13.88 10.97 -0.77
C LEU A 127 15.37 10.95 -0.41
N ALA A 128 16.20 11.75 -1.09
CA ALA A 128 17.63 11.90 -0.81
C ALA A 128 17.95 13.06 0.16
N SER A 129 16.93 13.77 0.65
CA SER A 129 17.09 14.91 1.55
C SER A 129 17.24 14.49 3.02
N ASP A 130 17.77 15.40 3.85
CA ASP A 130 17.83 15.21 5.31
C ASP A 130 16.43 15.08 5.93
N ASP A 131 15.43 15.80 5.39
CA ASP A 131 14.04 15.79 5.89
C ASP A 131 13.40 14.40 5.69
N ALA A 132 13.60 13.78 4.52
CA ALA A 132 13.20 12.39 4.29
C ALA A 132 13.98 11.41 5.19
N GLY A 133 15.28 11.65 5.39
CA GLY A 133 16.10 10.86 6.31
C GLY A 133 15.55 10.86 7.74
N GLU A 134 15.11 12.02 8.25
CA GLU A 134 14.45 12.13 9.54
C GLU A 134 13.07 11.46 9.56
N PHE A 135 12.29 11.63 8.50
CA PHE A 135 10.96 11.05 8.34
C PHE A 135 10.98 9.52 8.40
N PHE A 136 11.79 8.88 7.56
CA PHE A 136 11.86 7.41 7.49
C PHE A 136 12.53 6.79 8.72
N ARG A 137 13.50 7.48 9.33
CA ARG A 137 14.11 7.03 10.59
C ARG A 137 13.10 7.05 11.73
N PHE A 138 12.31 8.11 11.86
CA PHE A 138 11.22 8.14 12.85
C PHE A 138 10.22 7.01 12.61
N ALA A 139 9.85 6.74 11.35
CA ALA A 139 8.95 5.65 11.00
C ALA A 139 9.52 4.28 11.43
N ALA A 140 10.80 4.03 11.14
CA ALA A 140 11.50 2.80 11.51
C ALA A 140 11.57 2.62 13.04
N ASP A 141 12.00 3.66 13.77
CA ASP A 141 12.13 3.65 15.22
C ASP A 141 10.78 3.45 15.93
N SER A 142 9.69 3.88 15.29
CA SER A 142 8.33 3.75 15.80
C SER A 142 7.64 2.43 15.42
N GLY A 143 8.31 1.56 14.66
CA GLY A 143 7.76 0.28 14.21
C GLY A 143 6.57 0.44 13.24
N LEU A 144 6.59 1.47 12.40
CA LEU A 144 5.55 1.72 11.41
C LEU A 144 5.74 0.88 10.15
N ILE A 145 4.69 0.77 9.34
CA ILE A 145 4.74 0.27 7.97
C ILE A 145 4.63 1.46 7.00
N ALA A 146 5.56 1.55 6.05
CA ALA A 146 5.55 2.56 5.00
C ALA A 146 4.83 2.05 3.75
N SER A 147 3.71 2.66 3.37
CA SER A 147 2.96 2.28 2.17
C SER A 147 3.13 3.34 1.08
N LEU A 148 4.00 3.09 0.09
CA LEU A 148 4.49 4.14 -0.81
C LEU A 148 3.95 3.97 -2.24
N ALA A 149 3.41 5.04 -2.80
CA ALA A 149 3.08 5.13 -4.21
C ALA A 149 4.27 5.73 -4.96
N LEU A 150 5.17 4.87 -5.44
CA LEU A 150 6.38 5.26 -6.16
C LEU A 150 6.37 4.67 -7.57
N SER A 151 6.94 5.41 -8.52
CA SER A 151 7.31 4.91 -9.84
C SER A 151 8.79 4.54 -9.89
N ALA A 152 9.23 3.98 -11.02
CA ALA A 152 10.64 3.70 -11.28
C ALA A 152 11.56 4.92 -11.17
N ALA A 153 11.05 6.15 -11.35
CA ALA A 153 11.83 7.37 -11.21
C ALA A 153 12.40 7.57 -9.78
N TRP A 154 11.78 6.95 -8.78
CA TRP A 154 12.11 7.11 -7.36
C TRP A 154 12.92 5.94 -6.78
N PHE A 155 13.03 4.82 -7.51
CA PHE A 155 13.67 3.60 -6.98
C PHE A 155 15.16 3.76 -6.67
N GLY A 156 15.84 4.64 -7.40
CA GLY A 156 17.24 5.00 -7.14
C GLY A 156 17.43 5.56 -5.74
N ASP A 157 16.54 6.44 -5.30
CA ASP A 157 16.59 7.10 -3.98
C ASP A 157 15.89 6.28 -2.89
N LEU A 158 14.94 5.41 -3.26
CA LEU A 158 14.36 4.45 -2.33
C LEU A 158 15.39 3.46 -1.78
N ARG A 159 16.32 2.99 -2.62
CA ARG A 159 17.36 2.02 -2.21
C ARG A 159 18.16 2.46 -0.98
N PRO A 160 18.78 3.67 -0.96
CA PRO A 160 19.50 4.13 0.23
C PRO A 160 18.57 4.37 1.43
N VAL A 161 17.32 4.80 1.23
CA VAL A 161 16.32 4.92 2.31
C VAL A 161 16.04 3.56 2.95
N ALA A 162 15.76 2.53 2.14
CA ALA A 162 15.50 1.17 2.63
C ALA A 162 16.71 0.57 3.34
N ALA A 163 17.93 0.77 2.79
CA ALA A 163 19.17 0.30 3.39
C ALA A 163 19.51 0.98 4.72
N ALA A 164 19.19 2.28 4.86
CA ALA A 164 19.38 3.01 6.10
C ALA A 164 18.37 2.63 7.19
N ASN A 165 17.21 2.09 6.80
CA ASN A 165 16.09 1.75 7.68
C ASN A 165 15.69 0.27 7.54
N PRO A 166 16.58 -0.70 7.81
CA PRO A 166 16.30 -2.12 7.56
C PRO A 166 15.12 -2.67 8.38
N GLY A 167 14.77 -2.00 9.48
CA GLY A 167 13.62 -2.36 10.32
C GLY A 167 12.28 -1.78 9.85
N LEU A 168 12.26 -0.96 8.79
CA LEU A 168 11.04 -0.35 8.23
C LEU A 168 10.53 -1.18 7.05
N PRO A 169 9.38 -1.85 7.16
CA PRO A 169 8.69 -2.43 6.02
C PRO A 169 8.23 -1.37 5.04
N VAL A 170 8.57 -1.53 3.77
CA VAL A 170 8.13 -0.67 2.67
C VAL A 170 7.26 -1.48 1.73
N LEU A 171 6.02 -1.03 1.49
CA LEU A 171 5.07 -1.65 0.59
C LEU A 171 4.84 -0.77 -0.64
N ILE A 172 5.32 -1.20 -1.80
CA ILE A 172 5.13 -0.52 -3.09
C ILE A 172 3.71 -0.75 -3.59
N HIS A 173 3.03 0.33 -3.98
CA HIS A 173 1.65 0.27 -4.48
C HIS A 173 1.57 -0.33 -5.88
N HIS A 174 0.45 -1.01 -6.16
CA HIS A 174 -0.03 -1.38 -7.51
C HIS A 174 1.00 -1.96 -8.49
N MET A 175 1.96 -2.76 -7.99
CA MET A 175 3.06 -3.27 -8.80
C MET A 175 3.85 -2.15 -9.53
N SER A 176 3.86 -0.93 -8.98
CA SER A 176 4.43 0.30 -9.54
C SER A 176 3.89 0.77 -10.90
N HIS A 177 3.04 0.00 -11.60
CA HIS A 177 2.57 0.34 -12.95
C HIS A 177 3.72 0.72 -13.92
N PRO A 178 4.70 -0.18 -14.15
CA PRO A 178 5.78 0.09 -15.08
C PRO A 178 5.25 0.27 -16.50
N SER A 179 5.68 1.34 -17.17
CA SER A 179 5.27 1.70 -18.54
C SER A 179 6.27 1.25 -19.61
N SER A 180 7.41 0.70 -19.21
CA SER A 180 8.45 0.18 -20.11
C SER A 180 9.22 -0.99 -19.48
N ALA A 181 9.92 -1.75 -20.32
CA ALA A 181 10.79 -2.83 -19.85
C ALA A 181 11.87 -2.36 -18.86
N VAL A 182 12.38 -1.12 -19.02
CA VAL A 182 13.38 -0.55 -18.10
C VAL A 182 12.78 -0.30 -16.72
N GLU A 183 11.55 0.22 -16.66
CA GLU A 183 10.85 0.45 -15.39
C GLU A 183 10.47 -0.87 -14.72
N PHE A 184 10.06 -1.85 -15.50
CA PHE A 184 9.77 -3.20 -15.04
C PHE A 184 11.02 -3.88 -14.45
N ASP A 185 12.15 -3.83 -15.14
CA ASP A 185 13.42 -4.37 -14.62
C ASP A 185 13.84 -3.66 -13.32
N ALA A 186 13.63 -2.34 -13.24
CA ALA A 186 13.93 -1.56 -12.04
C ALA A 186 13.04 -1.96 -10.85
N LEU A 187 11.76 -2.26 -11.08
CA LEU A 187 10.84 -2.79 -10.07
C LEU A 187 11.30 -4.15 -9.56
N VAL A 188 11.53 -5.11 -10.46
CA VAL A 188 11.95 -6.47 -10.09
C VAL A 188 13.26 -6.43 -9.29
N ALA A 189 14.19 -5.54 -9.67
CA ALA A 189 15.45 -5.38 -8.96
C ALA A 189 15.31 -4.86 -7.51
N LEU A 190 14.16 -4.29 -7.11
CA LEU A 190 13.90 -3.96 -5.70
C LEU A 190 13.74 -5.22 -4.83
N GLY A 191 13.53 -6.40 -5.43
CA GLY A 191 13.46 -7.69 -4.73
C GLY A 191 14.70 -7.98 -3.87
N ASP A 192 15.87 -7.45 -4.22
CA ASP A 192 17.12 -7.57 -3.45
C ASP A 192 17.08 -6.82 -2.10
N LEU A 193 16.11 -5.92 -1.89
CA LEU A 193 15.93 -5.19 -0.64
C LEU A 193 15.00 -5.99 0.29
N PRO A 194 15.50 -6.55 1.41
CA PRO A 194 14.73 -7.50 2.24
C PRO A 194 13.51 -6.87 2.92
N ASN A 195 13.54 -5.55 3.14
CA ASN A 195 12.47 -4.77 3.76
C ASN A 195 11.56 -4.06 2.75
N VAL A 196 11.58 -4.48 1.48
CA VAL A 196 10.64 -4.00 0.46
C VAL A 196 9.75 -5.15 -0.01
N GLY A 197 8.44 -4.90 -0.03
CA GLY A 197 7.40 -5.76 -0.59
C GLY A 197 6.48 -5.01 -1.54
N VAL A 198 5.57 -5.73 -2.19
CA VAL A 198 4.70 -5.18 -3.24
C VAL A 198 3.24 -5.52 -2.98
N LYS A 199 2.37 -4.52 -3.15
CA LYS A 199 0.93 -4.69 -3.15
C LYS A 199 0.46 -5.15 -4.54
N ILE A 200 -0.03 -6.38 -4.61
CA ILE A 200 -0.61 -7.01 -5.80
C ILE A 200 -2.04 -6.48 -5.95
N SER A 201 -2.15 -5.34 -6.60
CA SER A 201 -3.37 -4.54 -6.76
C SER A 201 -3.26 -3.73 -8.06
N GLY A 202 -4.35 -3.09 -8.51
CA GLY A 202 -4.30 -2.23 -9.69
C GLY A 202 -3.98 -2.96 -11.01
N PHE A 203 -4.52 -4.16 -11.21
CA PHE A 203 -4.30 -4.96 -12.43
C PHE A 203 -4.71 -4.21 -13.70
N ASN A 204 -5.79 -3.42 -13.66
CA ASN A 204 -6.22 -2.56 -14.77
C ASN A 204 -5.23 -1.46 -15.13
N TYR A 205 -4.41 -1.00 -14.18
CA TYR A 205 -3.35 -0.04 -14.47
C TYR A 205 -2.20 -0.74 -15.18
N ASN A 206 -1.92 -1.99 -14.84
CA ASN A 206 -0.79 -2.76 -15.37
C ASN A 206 -1.13 -3.53 -16.67
N ALA A 207 -2.09 -3.03 -17.45
CA ALA A 207 -2.50 -3.64 -18.72
C ALA A 207 -2.88 -2.56 -19.73
N SER A 208 -2.45 -2.71 -20.97
CA SER A 208 -2.76 -1.78 -22.07
C SER A 208 -4.26 -1.69 -22.36
N GLU A 209 -4.97 -2.81 -22.25
CA GLU A 209 -6.43 -2.89 -22.33
C GLU A 209 -7.02 -2.94 -20.92
N HIS A 210 -7.32 -1.76 -20.36
CA HIS A 210 -7.65 -1.56 -18.94
C HIS A 210 -8.92 -2.30 -18.48
N TRP A 211 -9.75 -2.83 -19.39
CA TRP A 211 -10.99 -3.56 -19.12
C TRP A 211 -10.87 -5.07 -19.41
N GLU A 212 -9.76 -5.56 -19.97
CA GLU A 212 -9.62 -6.95 -20.39
C GLU A 212 -9.27 -7.88 -19.22
N PHE A 213 -10.26 -8.24 -18.41
CA PHE A 213 -10.11 -9.24 -17.35
C PHE A 213 -9.71 -10.62 -17.94
N PRO A 214 -8.70 -11.34 -17.40
CA PRO A 214 -8.03 -11.14 -16.11
C PRO A 214 -6.68 -10.41 -16.19
N TYR A 215 -6.51 -9.54 -17.19
CA TYR A 215 -5.34 -8.67 -17.41
C TYR A 215 -4.05 -9.45 -17.68
N PRO A 216 -3.90 -10.12 -18.85
CA PRO A 216 -2.75 -10.97 -19.13
C PRO A 216 -1.38 -10.29 -18.94
N GLU A 217 -1.25 -9.03 -19.34
CA GLU A 217 0.00 -8.24 -19.14
C GLU A 217 0.31 -8.06 -17.65
N ALA A 218 -0.69 -7.72 -16.83
CA ALA A 218 -0.53 -7.61 -15.39
C ALA A 218 -0.23 -8.96 -14.73
N GLN A 219 -0.75 -10.08 -15.25
CA GLN A 219 -0.40 -11.43 -14.78
C GLN A 219 1.07 -11.77 -15.06
N GLU A 220 1.62 -11.34 -16.19
CA GLU A 220 3.04 -11.51 -16.50
C GLU A 220 3.93 -10.71 -15.55
N ILE A 221 3.53 -9.46 -15.26
CA ILE A 221 4.21 -8.61 -14.27
C ILE A 221 4.15 -9.27 -12.89
N PHE A 222 2.97 -9.74 -12.48
CA PHE A 222 2.79 -10.40 -11.18
C PHE A 222 3.68 -11.64 -11.05
N ARG A 223 3.76 -12.49 -12.08
CA ARG A 223 4.64 -13.68 -12.07
C ARG A 223 6.10 -13.30 -11.83
N ALA A 224 6.60 -12.28 -12.53
CA ALA A 224 7.98 -11.84 -12.35
C ALA A 224 8.23 -11.21 -10.96
N ILE A 225 7.24 -10.54 -10.39
CA ILE A 225 7.30 -10.02 -9.02
C ILE A 225 7.38 -11.18 -8.01
N VAL A 226 6.63 -12.27 -8.21
CA VAL A 226 6.75 -13.47 -7.39
C VAL A 226 8.15 -14.06 -7.45
N ASP A 227 8.73 -14.15 -8.66
CA ASP A 227 10.09 -14.67 -8.84
C ASP A 227 11.17 -13.76 -8.21
N GLY A 228 11.00 -12.44 -8.30
CA GLY A 228 11.99 -11.46 -7.82
C GLY A 228 11.90 -11.16 -6.31
N PHE A 229 10.69 -11.09 -5.76
CA PHE A 229 10.48 -10.74 -4.35
C PHE A 229 10.26 -11.96 -3.45
N GLY A 230 9.80 -13.08 -3.99
CA GLY A 230 9.24 -14.14 -3.17
C GLY A 230 7.83 -13.78 -2.67
N SER A 231 6.97 -14.79 -2.56
CA SER A 231 5.55 -14.62 -2.24
C SER A 231 5.29 -14.07 -0.83
N GLU A 232 6.23 -14.20 0.10
CA GLU A 232 6.11 -13.78 1.50
C GLU A 232 6.12 -12.25 1.70
N ARG A 233 6.58 -11.51 0.68
CA ARG A 233 6.61 -10.03 0.66
C ARG A 233 5.57 -9.43 -0.26
N LEU A 234 4.55 -10.20 -0.63
CA LEU A 234 3.49 -9.79 -1.55
C LEU A 234 2.14 -9.77 -0.84
N TYR A 235 1.32 -8.78 -1.19
CA TYR A 235 0.08 -8.48 -0.47
C TYR A 235 -1.03 -8.13 -1.45
N TRP A 236 -2.05 -8.97 -1.57
CA TRP A 236 -3.21 -8.67 -2.40
C TRP A 236 -3.95 -7.42 -1.91
N GLY A 237 -4.40 -6.56 -2.83
CA GLY A 237 -5.29 -5.44 -2.51
C GLY A 237 -6.31 -5.21 -3.61
N SER A 238 -7.53 -4.83 -3.22
CA SER A 238 -8.65 -4.67 -4.18
C SER A 238 -8.55 -3.38 -5.00
N ASP A 239 -7.87 -2.38 -4.43
CA ASP A 239 -7.88 -0.99 -4.86
C ASP A 239 -9.30 -0.39 -4.94
N PHE A 240 -10.25 -0.98 -4.23
CA PHE A 240 -11.58 -0.42 -4.09
C PHE A 240 -11.51 0.93 -3.39
N PRO A 241 -12.29 1.95 -3.79
CA PRO A 241 -13.19 1.99 -4.93
C PRO A 241 -12.55 2.60 -6.18
N ALA A 242 -11.25 2.90 -6.18
CA ALA A 242 -10.55 3.53 -7.31
C ALA A 242 -10.51 2.62 -8.54
N SER A 243 -10.42 1.31 -8.34
CA SER A 243 -10.41 0.31 -9.41
C SER A 243 -11.79 0.08 -10.07
N ARG A 244 -12.88 0.60 -9.50
CA ARG A 244 -14.27 0.24 -9.86
C ARG A 244 -14.70 0.52 -11.30
N ASP A 245 -14.03 1.43 -12.00
CA ASP A 245 -14.33 1.69 -13.40
C ASP A 245 -14.00 0.48 -14.29
N HIS A 246 -13.10 -0.40 -13.83
CA HIS A 246 -12.60 -1.52 -14.61
C HIS A 246 -12.64 -2.87 -13.86
N LEU A 247 -12.56 -2.87 -12.53
CA LEU A 247 -12.62 -4.07 -11.69
C LEU A 247 -13.74 -3.95 -10.66
N THR A 248 -14.61 -4.97 -10.62
CA THR A 248 -15.42 -5.21 -9.43
C THR A 248 -14.56 -5.73 -8.27
N TYR A 249 -15.05 -5.60 -7.03
CA TYR A 249 -14.37 -6.16 -5.85
C TYR A 249 -14.11 -7.66 -6.03
N ARG A 250 -15.11 -8.43 -6.52
CA ARG A 250 -14.95 -9.85 -6.87
C ARG A 250 -13.86 -10.09 -7.91
N GLN A 251 -13.80 -9.31 -8.98
CA GLN A 251 -12.76 -9.47 -10.00
C GLN A 251 -11.36 -9.20 -9.42
N SER A 252 -11.21 -8.25 -8.50
CA SER A 252 -9.92 -8.02 -7.84
C SER A 252 -9.42 -9.25 -7.05
N ILE A 253 -10.35 -10.00 -6.42
CA ILE A 253 -10.04 -11.26 -5.74
C ILE A 253 -9.69 -12.35 -6.77
N GLU A 254 -10.53 -12.52 -7.78
CA GLU A 254 -10.42 -13.61 -8.75
C GLU A 254 -9.24 -13.46 -9.71
N ALA A 255 -8.79 -12.23 -9.96
CA ALA A 255 -7.54 -11.95 -10.67
C ALA A 255 -6.34 -12.66 -10.03
N VAL A 256 -6.38 -12.93 -8.73
CA VAL A 256 -5.36 -13.70 -8.03
C VAL A 256 -5.82 -15.14 -7.81
N LEU A 257 -6.97 -15.36 -7.15
CA LEU A 257 -7.42 -16.71 -6.76
C LEU A 257 -7.60 -17.68 -7.92
N SER A 258 -8.13 -17.22 -9.05
CA SER A 258 -8.45 -18.07 -10.21
C SER A 258 -7.46 -17.96 -11.35
N HIS A 259 -6.69 -16.87 -11.41
CA HIS A 259 -5.87 -16.55 -12.58
C HIS A 259 -4.35 -16.53 -12.33
N ALA A 260 -3.91 -16.63 -11.06
CA ALA A 260 -2.50 -16.82 -10.73
C ALA A 260 -2.16 -18.32 -10.57
N ASP A 261 -2.35 -19.10 -11.63
CA ASP A 261 -2.16 -20.57 -11.67
C ASP A 261 -0.72 -21.03 -11.41
N PHE A 262 0.24 -20.10 -11.46
CA PHE A 262 1.65 -20.30 -11.13
C PHE A 262 1.94 -20.29 -9.63
N LEU A 263 0.98 -19.93 -8.78
CA LEU A 263 1.12 -19.95 -7.32
C LEU A 263 0.73 -21.31 -6.73
N SER A 264 1.52 -21.81 -5.78
CA SER A 264 1.09 -22.90 -4.93
C SER A 264 0.00 -22.45 -3.94
N PRO A 265 -0.81 -23.38 -3.39
CA PRO A 265 -1.86 -23.02 -2.44
C PRO A 265 -1.36 -22.24 -1.21
N GLY A 266 -0.15 -22.53 -0.73
CA GLY A 266 0.45 -21.82 0.41
C GLY A 266 0.85 -20.38 0.06
N GLN A 267 1.43 -20.17 -1.12
CA GLN A 267 1.76 -18.82 -1.61
C GLN A 267 0.48 -18.00 -1.83
N LEU A 268 -0.56 -18.63 -2.38
CA LEU A 268 -1.85 -17.99 -2.57
C LEU A 268 -2.46 -17.54 -1.24
N ALA A 269 -2.49 -18.41 -0.22
CA ALA A 269 -2.97 -18.04 1.11
C ALA A 269 -2.15 -16.90 1.75
N GLY A 270 -0.82 -16.96 1.60
CA GLY A 270 0.11 -15.91 2.01
C GLY A 270 -0.26 -14.54 1.43
N ILE A 271 -0.30 -14.46 0.09
CA ILE A 271 -0.54 -13.23 -0.65
C ILE A 271 -1.94 -12.68 -0.37
N MET A 272 -2.95 -13.55 -0.28
CA MET A 272 -4.34 -13.13 -0.10
C MET A 272 -4.67 -12.63 1.33
N GLY A 273 -3.79 -12.86 2.31
CA GLY A 273 -3.95 -12.17 3.59
C GLY A 273 -3.00 -12.57 4.72
N ASP A 274 -2.47 -13.80 4.74
CA ASP A 274 -1.68 -14.27 5.89
C ASP A 274 -0.37 -13.47 6.06
N ASN A 275 0.24 -13.03 4.95
CA ASN A 275 1.43 -12.18 4.98
C ASN A 275 1.13 -10.83 5.63
N LEU A 276 0.02 -10.18 5.28
CA LEU A 276 -0.33 -8.87 5.82
C LEU A 276 -0.73 -8.99 7.29
N ALA A 277 -1.46 -10.05 7.65
CA ALA A 277 -1.82 -10.32 9.05
C ALA A 277 -0.57 -10.46 9.93
N THR A 278 0.46 -11.16 9.43
CA THR A 278 1.75 -11.29 10.10
C THR A 278 2.44 -9.93 10.21
N LEU A 279 2.52 -9.18 9.10
CA LEU A 279 3.19 -7.88 9.05
C LEU A 279 2.53 -6.84 9.99
N VAL A 280 1.20 -6.81 10.09
CA VAL A 280 0.50 -5.88 10.99
C VAL A 280 0.69 -6.26 12.46
N ALA A 281 0.79 -7.55 12.77
CA ALA A 281 1.06 -8.02 14.13
C ALA A 281 2.52 -7.79 14.55
N GLU A 282 3.45 -7.97 13.62
CA GLU A 282 4.88 -7.78 13.79
C GLU A 282 5.42 -6.97 12.60
N PRO A 283 5.55 -5.63 12.71
CA PRO A 283 5.94 -4.71 11.63
C PRO A 283 7.39 -4.86 11.14
N ARG A 284 7.75 -6.05 10.68
CA ARG A 284 9.06 -6.42 10.14
C ARG A 284 8.86 -7.43 9.03
N LEU A 285 9.54 -7.23 7.91
CA LEU A 285 9.62 -8.23 6.86
C LEU A 285 10.72 -9.22 7.24
N THR A 286 10.31 -10.38 7.74
CA THR A 286 11.23 -11.50 7.98
C THR A 286 11.61 -12.12 6.65
N THR A 287 12.91 -12.20 6.35
CA THR A 287 13.39 -13.05 5.26
C THR A 287 13.60 -14.46 5.77
N LEU A 288 13.63 -15.45 4.87
CA LEU A 288 13.97 -16.84 5.21
C LEU A 288 15.33 -16.99 5.93
N ILE A 289 16.20 -15.97 5.89
CA ILE A 289 17.50 -15.95 6.56
C ILE A 289 17.34 -15.77 8.09
N ASP A 290 16.26 -15.17 8.57
CA ASP A 290 16.02 -14.98 10.02
C ASP A 290 15.52 -16.25 10.72
N ASN A 291 15.12 -17.27 9.97
CA ASN A 291 14.75 -18.60 10.48
C ASN A 291 15.99 -19.50 10.64
N ASP A 292 17.08 -19.02 11.26
CA ASP A 292 18.10 -19.92 11.79
C ASP A 292 17.59 -20.55 13.09
N PRO A 293 17.28 -21.86 13.15
CA PRO A 293 16.85 -22.54 14.36
C PRO A 293 17.91 -22.53 15.49
N ASN A 294 19.12 -22.00 15.25
CA ASN A 294 20.17 -21.84 16.25
C ASN A 294 20.18 -20.50 17.00
N GLN A 295 19.22 -19.60 16.82
CA GLN A 295 19.09 -18.45 17.73
C GLN A 295 18.54 -18.89 19.10
N HIS A 296 19.41 -19.52 19.90
CA HIS A 296 19.18 -19.80 21.30
C HIS A 296 19.00 -18.49 22.09
N HIS A 297 17.78 -18.28 22.60
CA HIS A 297 17.57 -17.37 23.73
C HIS A 297 18.41 -17.83 24.94
N PRO A 298 19.23 -16.96 25.54
CA PRO A 298 19.86 -17.29 26.81
C PRO A 298 18.76 -17.35 27.88
N THR A 299 18.56 -18.54 28.43
CA THR A 299 17.74 -18.75 29.61
C THR A 299 18.30 -17.90 30.75
N ARG A 300 17.48 -16.96 31.23
CA ARG A 300 17.79 -16.17 32.43
C ARG A 300 17.87 -17.11 33.63
N LYS A 301 18.98 -17.05 34.37
CA LYS A 301 19.10 -17.51 35.75
C LYS A 301 18.51 -16.49 36.70
#